data_AF-A0A3M7Q6D6-F1
#
_entry.id   AF-A0A3M7Q6D6-F1
#
_cell.length_a   1.000
_cell.length_b   1.000
_cell.length_c   1.000
_cell.angle_alpha   90.00
_cell.angle_beta   90.00
_cell.angle_gamma   90.00
#
_symmetry.space_group_name_H-M   'P 1'
#
loop_
_entity.id
_entity.type
_entity.pdbx_description
1 polymer ?
#
loop_
_entity_poly.entity_id
_entity_poly.type
_entity_poly.pdbx_seq_one_letter_code
_entity_poly.pdbx_strand_id
1 'polypeptide(L)'
;MKSKSSFRDVFNKWIEASTAHGISNIFLNKNWFLKFFWILCVLSSVGYCIFNLSRTLNDFLDFNVNIKITNERMASIQFPTVSFCNKCPFNFKENSTNAKNFMKKLKKEALKNLEKNQSLFDNLEEINFNLSNKILERIDIMRKHGFNIDEMLVNCQFNRFVCTKDDFEYFMLPEFGNCYKFNSGKILSKEKILDTKTPGKKNGLRLELYTGILDKDLDLVKSSGINLFIHNHSTVIFSESDSINLSNGFETDIVVSQQHSYKLSKPYSNCIKDPTSIDSFKSDLYQKSIELYGIYQQKTCLIMCYHEYIKMQCGCYFSDALGVTFNSSCNASMINCSKKAYENFQNSAKSLECFDLCPI
;
A
#
# COMPACT_ATOMS: atom_id res chain seq x y z
N MET A 1 20.82 48.08 68.96
CA MET A 1 20.08 46.85 69.30
C MET A 1 19.14 46.52 68.15
N LYS A 2 19.40 45.44 67.38
CA LYS A 2 18.46 44.99 66.35
C LYS A 2 17.23 44.40 67.04
N SER A 3 16.09 45.10 66.94
CA SER A 3 14.80 44.55 67.36
C SER A 3 14.59 43.21 66.66
N LYS A 4 14.48 42.12 67.43
CA LYS A 4 14.06 40.82 66.90
C LYS A 4 12.61 41.00 66.46
N SER A 5 12.38 41.18 65.16
CA SER A 5 11.03 41.13 64.60
C SER A 5 10.37 39.83 65.03
N SER A 6 9.20 39.91 65.65
CA SER A 6 8.42 38.72 66.00
C SER A 6 8.13 37.94 64.72
N PHE A 7 8.21 36.61 64.79
CA PHE A 7 7.90 35.73 63.64
C PHE A 7 6.56 36.09 62.98
N ARG A 8 5.58 36.51 63.80
CA ARG A 8 4.25 36.93 63.35
C ARG A 8 4.27 38.19 62.47
N ASP A 9 5.15 39.14 62.76
CA ASP A 9 5.25 40.39 61.99
C ASP A 9 5.89 40.14 60.63
N VAL A 10 6.86 39.22 60.59
CA VAL A 10 7.48 38.77 59.33
C VAL A 10 6.47 38.00 58.48
N PHE A 11 5.68 37.11 59.11
CA PHE A 11 4.66 36.33 58.43
C PHE A 11 3.53 37.20 57.84
N ASN A 12 3.03 38.17 58.60
CA ASN A 12 1.99 39.09 58.11
C ASN A 12 2.49 39.96 56.93
N LYS A 13 3.72 40.49 57.01
CA LYS A 13 4.33 41.23 55.89
C LYS A 13 4.48 40.36 54.65
N TRP A 14 4.80 39.08 54.81
CA TRP A 14 4.90 38.15 53.70
C TRP A 14 3.52 37.86 53.07
N ILE A 15 2.47 37.68 53.88
CA ILE A 15 1.10 37.52 53.40
C ILE A 15 0.62 38.76 52.63
N GLU A 16 0.92 39.96 53.15
CA GLU A 16 0.60 41.23 52.48
C GLU A 16 1.34 41.38 51.15
N ALA A 17 2.58 40.90 51.07
CA ALA A 17 3.39 40.91 49.86
C ALA A 17 3.11 39.73 48.90
N SER A 18 2.26 38.77 49.30
CA SER A 18 1.99 37.57 48.50
C SER A 18 1.13 37.89 47.28
N THR A 19 1.52 37.34 46.12
CA THR A 19 0.75 37.43 44.87
C THR A 19 -0.39 36.39 44.82
N ALA A 20 -0.49 35.52 45.83
CA ALA A 20 -1.55 34.53 45.92
C ALA A 20 -2.87 35.19 46.35
N HIS A 21 -3.76 35.34 45.38
CA HIS A 21 -5.06 35.96 45.55
C HIS A 21 -5.88 35.23 46.63
N GLY A 22 -6.43 36.01 47.57
CA GLY A 22 -7.27 35.49 48.66
C GLY A 22 -6.53 35.12 49.95
N ILE A 23 -5.21 34.87 49.94
CA ILE A 23 -4.45 34.52 51.15
C ILE A 23 -4.41 35.71 52.14
N SER A 24 -4.19 36.92 51.64
CA SER A 24 -4.24 38.15 52.46
C SER A 24 -5.59 38.34 53.14
N ASN A 25 -6.69 38.11 52.41
CA ASN A 25 -8.05 38.23 52.94
C ASN A 25 -8.42 37.13 53.95
N ILE A 26 -7.77 35.96 53.92
CA ILE A 26 -7.99 34.89 54.91
C ILE A 26 -7.32 35.24 56.25
N PHE A 27 -6.09 35.75 56.20
CA PHE A 27 -5.28 35.95 57.41
C PHE A 27 -5.40 37.36 58.02
N LEU A 28 -5.59 38.41 57.21
CA LEU A 28 -5.61 39.80 57.68
C LEU A 28 -7.00 40.29 58.12
N ASN A 29 -8.09 39.68 57.62
CA ASN A 29 -9.44 40.06 58.03
C ASN A 29 -9.69 39.76 59.52
N LYS A 30 -10.47 40.60 60.21
CA LYS A 30 -10.83 40.37 61.62
C LYS A 30 -12.16 39.61 61.78
N ASN A 31 -13.06 39.73 60.80
CA ASN A 31 -14.38 39.09 60.84
C ASN A 31 -14.30 37.62 60.43
N TRP A 32 -14.68 36.72 61.34
CA TRP A 32 -14.71 35.27 61.14
C TRP A 32 -15.55 34.83 59.93
N PHE A 33 -16.71 35.45 59.68
CA PHE A 33 -17.58 35.07 58.55
C PHE A 33 -16.92 35.33 57.20
N LEU A 34 -16.24 36.48 57.07
CA LEU A 34 -15.51 36.82 55.85
C LEU A 34 -14.31 35.91 55.64
N LYS A 35 -13.62 35.47 56.71
CA LYS A 35 -12.55 34.46 56.59
C LYS A 35 -13.07 33.15 56.03
N PHE A 36 -14.18 32.64 56.56
CA PHE A 36 -14.77 31.39 56.09
C PHE A 36 -15.18 31.48 54.61
N PHE A 37 -15.81 32.60 54.22
CA PHE A 37 -16.14 32.88 52.83
C PHE A 37 -14.91 32.84 51.91
N TRP A 38 -13.83 33.56 52.27
CA TRP A 38 -12.60 33.58 51.47
C TRP A 38 -11.91 32.21 51.42
N ILE A 39 -11.94 31.43 52.51
CA ILE A 39 -11.46 30.04 52.52
C ILE A 39 -12.23 29.20 51.51
N LEU A 40 -13.57 29.28 51.51
CA LEU A 40 -14.41 28.54 50.56
C LEU A 40 -14.10 28.94 49.11
N CYS A 41 -14.03 30.24 48.81
CA CYS A 41 -13.70 30.73 47.46
C CYS A 41 -12.31 30.28 47.00
N VAL A 42 -11.28 30.36 47.86
CA VAL A 42 -9.93 29.90 47.52
C VAL A 42 -9.90 28.39 47.31
N LEU A 43 -10.54 27.61 48.18
CA LEU A 43 -10.62 26.15 48.02
C LEU A 43 -11.36 25.74 46.73
N SER A 44 -12.48 26.38 46.42
CA SER A 44 -13.21 26.14 45.17
C SER A 44 -12.38 26.52 43.94
N SER A 45 -11.70 27.67 43.97
CA SER A 45 -10.83 28.12 42.88
C SER A 45 -9.64 27.19 42.67
N VAL A 46 -8.99 26.75 43.76
CA VAL A 46 -7.87 25.80 43.69
C VAL A 46 -8.35 24.44 43.18
N GLY A 47 -9.50 23.94 43.69
CA GLY A 47 -10.10 22.69 43.21
C GLY A 47 -10.45 22.72 41.73
N TYR A 48 -11.07 23.81 41.24
CA TYR A 48 -11.38 23.98 39.83
C TYR A 48 -10.11 24.11 38.96
N CYS A 49 -9.08 24.78 39.46
CA CYS A 49 -7.79 24.88 38.78
C CYS A 49 -7.13 23.50 38.63
N ILE A 50 -7.09 22.71 39.71
CA ILE A 50 -6.55 21.34 39.69
C ILE A 50 -7.35 20.46 38.72
N PHE A 51 -8.68 20.57 38.72
CA PHE A 51 -9.54 19.83 37.79
C PHE A 51 -9.23 20.19 36.32
N ASN A 52 -9.15 21.48 35.97
CA ASN A 52 -8.83 21.89 34.61
C ASN A 52 -7.40 21.52 34.21
N LEU A 53 -6.44 21.61 35.12
CA LEU A 53 -5.06 21.22 34.86
C LEU A 53 -4.98 19.71 34.59
N SER A 54 -5.62 18.89 35.43
CA SER A 54 -5.71 17.44 35.24
C SER A 54 -6.34 17.10 33.89
N ARG A 55 -7.46 17.74 33.55
CA ARG A 55 -8.12 17.56 32.26
C ARG A 55 -7.21 17.94 31.09
N THR A 56 -6.59 19.11 31.13
CA THR A 56 -5.71 19.59 30.06
C THR A 56 -4.48 18.70 29.89
N LEU A 57 -3.93 18.19 31.01
CA LEU A 57 -2.83 17.24 30.99
C LEU A 57 -3.25 15.90 30.37
N ASN A 58 -4.44 15.38 30.71
CA ASN A 58 -4.97 14.17 30.08
C ASN A 58 -5.20 14.39 28.58
N ASP A 59 -5.84 15.49 28.19
CA ASP A 59 -6.08 15.83 26.77
C ASP A 59 -4.76 15.96 25.99
N PHE A 60 -3.69 16.47 26.63
CA PHE A 60 -2.34 16.54 26.05
C PHE A 60 -1.66 15.16 25.92
N LEU A 61 -1.83 14.30 26.93
CA LEU A 61 -1.24 12.95 26.97
C LEU A 61 -2.05 11.90 26.19
N ASP A 62 -3.26 12.23 25.75
CA ASP A 62 -4.04 11.41 24.81
C ASP A 62 -3.44 11.43 23.39
N PHE A 63 -2.52 12.36 23.10
CA PHE A 63 -1.84 12.49 21.80
C PHE A 63 -2.78 12.53 20.58
N ASN A 64 -3.98 13.10 20.75
CA ASN A 64 -4.94 13.26 19.66
C ASN A 64 -4.39 14.16 18.53
N VAL A 65 -4.67 13.80 17.27
CA VAL A 65 -4.18 14.50 16.08
C VAL A 65 -5.31 15.17 15.29
N ASN A 66 -4.99 16.27 14.61
CA ASN A 66 -5.90 16.95 13.68
C ASN A 66 -5.47 16.70 12.23
N ILE A 67 -6.44 16.61 11.32
CA ILE A 67 -6.20 16.45 9.88
C ILE A 67 -6.16 17.83 9.23
N LYS A 68 -5.12 18.10 8.45
CA LYS A 68 -5.02 19.30 7.60
C LYS A 68 -5.01 18.88 6.14
N ILE A 69 -6.00 19.33 5.38
CA ILE A 69 -6.09 19.11 3.93
C ILE A 69 -5.69 20.41 3.23
N THR A 70 -4.65 20.34 2.40
CA THR A 70 -4.19 21.46 1.58
C THR A 70 -4.23 21.07 0.10
N ASN A 71 -4.69 22.01 -0.73
CA ASN A 71 -4.60 21.89 -2.18
C ASN A 71 -3.38 22.68 -2.64
N GLU A 72 -2.27 21.99 -2.85
CA GLU A 72 -1.03 22.62 -3.29
C GLU A 72 -0.97 22.69 -4.81
N ARG A 73 -0.66 23.88 -5.33
CA ARG A 73 -0.46 24.09 -6.77
C ARG A 73 1.01 23.88 -7.09
N MET A 74 1.31 22.80 -7.80
CA MET A 74 2.67 22.51 -8.27
C MET A 74 2.88 23.06 -9.69
N ALA A 75 4.07 23.60 -9.96
CA ALA A 75 4.44 24.09 -11.30
C ALA A 75 4.63 22.94 -12.31
N SER A 76 4.96 21.76 -11.81
CA SER A 76 5.04 20.50 -12.55
C SER A 76 4.72 19.35 -11.59
N ILE A 77 4.12 18.30 -12.12
CA ILE A 77 3.77 17.08 -11.38
C ILE A 77 4.56 15.93 -12.00
N GLN A 78 5.22 15.13 -11.17
CA GLN A 78 5.84 13.88 -11.62
C GLN A 78 4.77 12.97 -12.19
N PHE A 79 4.93 12.58 -13.46
CA PHE A 79 3.99 11.69 -14.10
C PHE A 79 4.14 10.29 -13.48
N PRO A 80 3.06 9.57 -13.14
CA PRO A 80 3.19 8.26 -12.52
C PRO A 80 3.83 7.23 -13.46
N THR A 81 4.26 6.11 -12.91
CA THR A 81 4.55 4.93 -13.72
C THR A 81 3.23 4.36 -14.22
N VAL A 82 3.15 4.09 -15.52
CA VAL A 82 2.01 3.41 -16.12
C VAL A 82 2.48 2.07 -16.63
N SER A 83 2.02 1.00 -15.98
CA SER A 83 2.33 -0.36 -16.38
C SER A 83 1.12 -1.01 -17.03
N PHE A 84 1.34 -1.84 -18.05
CA PHE A 84 0.26 -2.65 -18.60
C PHE A 84 0.73 -4.05 -18.97
N CYS A 85 -0.22 -4.99 -18.91
CA CYS A 85 -0.05 -6.36 -19.35
C CYS A 85 -1.21 -6.74 -20.26
N ASN A 86 -0.96 -7.62 -21.24
CA ASN A 86 -2.04 -8.24 -21.98
C ASN A 86 -2.81 -9.20 -21.05
N LYS A 87 -4.14 -9.23 -21.12
CA LYS A 87 -4.94 -10.22 -20.39
C LYS A 87 -4.67 -11.65 -20.85
N CYS A 88 -4.25 -11.82 -22.09
CA CYS A 88 -3.76 -13.09 -22.61
C CYS A 88 -2.23 -13.16 -22.44
N PRO A 89 -1.70 -14.06 -21.58
CA PRO A 89 -0.27 -14.20 -21.37
C PRO A 89 0.51 -14.71 -22.59
N PHE A 90 -0.20 -15.16 -23.64
CA PHE A 90 0.36 -15.85 -24.78
C PHE A 90 0.00 -15.20 -26.11
N ASN A 91 1.00 -15.02 -26.96
CA ASN A 91 0.82 -14.71 -28.38
C ASN A 91 1.06 -15.98 -29.22
N PHE A 92 -0.02 -16.65 -29.60
CA PHE A 92 0.03 -17.85 -30.47
C PHE A 92 0.20 -17.47 -31.94
N LYS A 93 1.42 -17.07 -32.31
CA LYS A 93 1.78 -16.94 -33.72
C LYS A 93 1.57 -18.28 -34.45
N GLU A 94 1.20 -18.19 -35.73
CA GLU A 94 0.82 -19.32 -36.57
C GLU A 94 1.88 -20.44 -36.60
N ASN A 95 3.16 -20.08 -36.49
CA ASN A 95 4.31 -20.99 -36.54
C ASN A 95 4.70 -21.67 -35.21
N SER A 96 3.97 -21.45 -34.10
CA SER A 96 4.33 -22.04 -32.79
C SER A 96 3.55 -23.31 -32.44
N THR A 97 3.74 -24.37 -33.24
CA THR A 97 3.02 -25.66 -33.05
C THR A 97 3.22 -26.23 -31.65
N ASN A 98 4.41 -26.09 -31.06
CA ASN A 98 4.71 -26.58 -29.72
C ASN A 98 3.95 -25.83 -28.62
N ALA A 99 3.87 -24.49 -28.70
CA ALA A 99 3.11 -23.70 -27.73
C ALA A 99 1.60 -23.94 -27.86
N LYS A 100 1.09 -24.05 -29.10
CA LYS A 100 -0.31 -24.40 -29.34
C LYS A 100 -0.65 -25.79 -28.78
N ASN A 101 0.22 -26.78 -28.99
CA ASN A 101 0.03 -28.14 -28.45
C ASN A 101 0.09 -28.17 -26.92
N PHE A 102 1.01 -27.42 -26.31
CA PHE A 102 1.09 -27.26 -24.85
C PHE A 102 -0.21 -26.68 -24.29
N MET A 103 -0.75 -25.64 -24.91
CA MET A 103 -1.97 -24.99 -24.45
C MET A 103 -3.22 -25.83 -24.69
N LYS A 104 -3.30 -26.55 -25.82
CA LYS A 104 -4.35 -27.57 -26.02
C LYS A 104 -4.30 -28.65 -24.93
N LYS A 105 -3.10 -29.08 -24.53
CA LYS A 105 -2.93 -30.05 -23.44
C LYS A 105 -3.40 -29.47 -22.10
N LEU A 106 -2.97 -28.25 -21.77
CA LEU A 106 -3.42 -27.55 -20.55
C LEU A 106 -4.94 -27.35 -20.54
N LYS A 107 -5.53 -26.96 -21.66
CA LYS A 107 -6.99 -26.81 -21.80
C LYS A 107 -7.71 -28.13 -21.58
N LYS A 108 -7.20 -29.22 -22.13
CA LYS A 108 -7.76 -30.57 -21.91
C LYS A 108 -7.64 -31.00 -20.45
N GLU A 109 -6.54 -30.69 -19.78
CA GLU A 109 -6.35 -30.96 -18.34
C GLU A 109 -7.32 -30.12 -17.49
N ALA A 110 -7.45 -28.82 -17.77
CA ALA A 110 -8.39 -27.91 -17.12
C ALA A 110 -9.85 -28.35 -17.28
N LEU A 111 -10.25 -28.72 -18.49
CA LEU A 111 -11.62 -29.18 -18.80
C LEU A 111 -11.98 -30.50 -18.11
N LYS A 112 -11.02 -31.39 -17.86
CA LYS A 112 -11.27 -32.62 -17.10
C LYS A 112 -11.60 -32.34 -15.63
N ASN A 113 -11.02 -31.28 -15.05
CA ASN A 113 -11.25 -30.92 -13.66
C ASN A 113 -12.61 -30.21 -13.44
N LEU A 114 -13.21 -29.68 -14.51
CA LEU A 114 -14.51 -28.99 -14.48
C LEU A 114 -15.72 -29.92 -14.25
N GLU A 115 -15.55 -31.24 -14.31
CA GLU A 115 -16.63 -32.21 -14.11
C GLU A 115 -16.99 -32.48 -12.64
N LYS A 116 -16.34 -31.80 -11.67
CA LYS A 116 -16.69 -31.92 -10.25
C LYS A 116 -17.76 -30.88 -9.87
N ASN A 117 -18.72 -31.30 -9.04
CA ASN A 117 -19.85 -30.51 -8.48
C ASN A 117 -19.39 -29.32 -7.58
N GLN A 118 -18.54 -28.45 -8.10
CA GLN A 118 -18.05 -27.22 -7.48
C GLN A 118 -18.61 -25.99 -8.19
N SER A 119 -18.52 -24.81 -7.56
CA SER A 119 -18.94 -23.58 -8.21
C SER A 119 -18.05 -23.29 -9.43
N LEU A 120 -18.63 -22.67 -10.47
CA LEU A 120 -17.87 -22.29 -11.67
C LEU A 120 -16.70 -21.35 -11.35
N PHE A 121 -16.86 -20.50 -10.33
CA PHE A 121 -15.80 -19.61 -9.87
C PHE A 121 -14.64 -20.35 -9.21
N ASP A 122 -14.91 -21.37 -8.38
CA ASP A 122 -13.85 -22.20 -7.77
C ASP A 122 -13.02 -22.93 -8.82
N ASN A 123 -13.69 -23.45 -9.85
CA ASN A 123 -13.03 -24.14 -10.96
C ASN A 123 -12.17 -23.18 -11.78
N LEU A 124 -12.67 -21.97 -12.07
CA LEU A 124 -11.87 -20.95 -12.74
C LEU A 124 -10.64 -20.57 -11.94
N GLU A 125 -10.76 -20.38 -10.63
CA GLU A 125 -9.63 -20.09 -9.75
C GLU A 125 -8.56 -21.18 -9.80
N GLU A 126 -8.96 -22.47 -9.72
CA GLU A 126 -8.04 -23.60 -9.84
C GLU A 126 -7.33 -23.65 -11.20
N ILE A 127 -8.06 -23.36 -12.28
CA ILE A 127 -7.49 -23.30 -13.64
C ILE A 127 -6.44 -22.18 -13.72
N ASN A 128 -6.75 -20.99 -13.19
CA ASN A 128 -5.82 -19.87 -13.20
C ASN A 128 -4.58 -20.17 -12.37
N PHE A 129 -4.74 -20.73 -11.18
CA PHE A 129 -3.63 -21.12 -10.33
C PHE A 129 -2.71 -22.14 -11.02
N ASN A 130 -3.29 -23.16 -11.65
CA ASN A 130 -2.53 -24.16 -12.40
C ASN A 130 -1.81 -23.52 -13.61
N LEU A 131 -2.47 -22.59 -14.30
CA LEU A 131 -1.86 -21.87 -15.42
C LEU A 131 -0.68 -21.00 -14.97
N SER A 132 -0.85 -20.20 -13.92
CA SER A 132 0.22 -19.36 -13.34
C SER A 132 1.41 -20.21 -12.89
N ASN A 133 1.17 -21.36 -12.26
CA ASN A 133 2.22 -22.30 -11.90
C ASN A 133 2.96 -22.89 -13.10
N LYS A 134 2.22 -23.24 -14.17
CA LYS A 134 2.82 -23.74 -15.41
C LYS A 134 3.63 -22.66 -16.11
N ILE A 135 3.20 -21.40 -16.01
CA ILE A 135 3.95 -20.25 -16.49
C ILE A 135 5.26 -20.10 -15.71
N LEU A 136 5.22 -20.18 -14.38
CA LEU A 136 6.42 -20.19 -13.52
C LEU A 136 7.37 -21.36 -13.86
N GLU A 137 6.84 -22.56 -14.09
CA GLU A 137 7.62 -23.76 -14.45
C GLU A 137 8.37 -23.61 -15.79
N ARG A 138 7.84 -22.78 -16.70
CA ARG A 138 8.32 -22.64 -18.08
C ARG A 138 8.65 -21.20 -18.44
N ILE A 139 9.02 -20.40 -17.45
CA ILE A 139 9.18 -18.94 -17.51
C ILE A 139 9.92 -18.45 -18.77
N ASP A 140 11.01 -19.10 -19.16
CA ASP A 140 11.80 -18.73 -20.35
C ASP A 140 11.07 -18.94 -21.67
N ILE A 141 10.26 -20.00 -21.75
CA ILE A 141 9.44 -20.29 -22.92
C ILE A 141 8.27 -19.32 -22.96
N MET A 142 7.63 -19.06 -21.81
CA MET A 142 6.52 -18.11 -21.72
C MET A 142 6.97 -16.70 -22.13
N ARG A 143 8.13 -16.25 -21.66
CA ARG A 143 8.73 -14.97 -22.06
C ARG A 143 8.89 -14.83 -23.58
N LYS A 144 9.32 -15.90 -24.27
CA LYS A 144 9.51 -15.91 -25.73
C LYS A 144 8.20 -15.93 -26.52
N HIS A 145 7.13 -16.48 -25.93
CA HIS A 145 5.83 -16.64 -26.59
C HIS A 145 4.76 -15.67 -26.07
N GLY A 146 5.07 -14.83 -25.09
CA GLY A 146 4.21 -13.72 -24.69
C GLY A 146 4.23 -12.59 -25.72
N PHE A 147 3.29 -11.67 -25.58
CA PHE A 147 3.25 -10.48 -26.44
C PHE A 147 4.51 -9.63 -26.23
N ASN A 148 5.12 -9.20 -27.34
CA ASN A 148 6.24 -8.25 -27.31
C ASN A 148 5.70 -6.81 -27.44
N ILE A 149 6.36 -5.82 -26.83
CA ILE A 149 6.04 -4.40 -26.97
C ILE A 149 6.07 -3.96 -28.44
N ASP A 150 6.99 -4.54 -29.25
CA ASP A 150 7.07 -4.31 -30.70
C ASP A 150 5.76 -4.62 -31.43
N GLU A 151 4.96 -5.54 -30.89
CA GLU A 151 3.70 -5.99 -31.48
C GLU A 151 2.50 -5.31 -30.84
N MET A 152 2.61 -5.02 -29.54
CA MET A 152 1.53 -4.39 -28.79
C MET A 152 1.44 -2.89 -29.05
N LEU A 153 2.57 -2.18 -29.15
CA LEU A 153 2.58 -0.73 -29.24
C LEU A 153 2.32 -0.27 -30.68
N VAL A 154 1.09 0.17 -30.96
CA VAL A 154 0.72 0.71 -32.28
C VAL A 154 1.12 2.17 -32.37
N ASN A 155 0.66 2.99 -31.42
CA ASN A 155 0.99 4.41 -31.31
C ASN A 155 1.25 4.79 -29.85
N CYS A 156 2.20 5.71 -29.65
CA CYS A 156 2.57 6.22 -28.34
C CYS A 156 2.82 7.71 -28.40
N GLN A 157 2.18 8.47 -27.52
CA GLN A 157 2.50 9.88 -27.30
C GLN A 157 2.54 10.21 -25.82
N PHE A 158 3.57 10.91 -25.39
CA PHE A 158 3.63 11.54 -24.08
C PHE A 158 3.89 13.04 -24.25
N ASN A 159 3.04 13.87 -23.65
CA ASN A 159 3.15 15.32 -23.77
C ASN A 159 3.25 15.82 -25.22
N ARG A 160 2.49 15.18 -26.13
CA ARG A 160 2.49 15.41 -27.61
C ARG A 160 3.75 14.99 -28.36
N PHE A 161 4.77 14.49 -27.68
CA PHE A 161 5.94 13.90 -28.31
C PHE A 161 5.73 12.42 -28.52
N VAL A 162 6.24 11.89 -29.62
CA VAL A 162 6.21 10.46 -29.90
C VAL A 162 7.12 9.76 -28.89
N CYS A 163 6.60 8.72 -28.25
CA CYS A 163 7.40 7.77 -27.47
C CYS A 163 7.63 6.49 -28.28
N THR A 164 8.68 5.77 -27.97
CA THR A 164 9.02 4.50 -28.63
C THR A 164 9.02 3.36 -27.62
N LYS A 165 9.17 2.14 -28.11
CA LYS A 165 9.34 0.94 -27.30
C LYS A 165 10.48 1.03 -26.28
N ASP A 166 11.50 1.85 -26.54
CA ASP A 166 12.66 2.00 -25.67
C ASP A 166 12.34 2.81 -24.39
N ASP A 167 11.18 3.48 -24.38
CA ASP A 167 10.64 4.19 -23.20
C ASP A 167 9.92 3.26 -22.21
N PHE A 168 9.87 1.95 -22.49
CA PHE A 168 9.18 0.95 -21.70
C PHE A 168 10.13 -0.08 -21.09
N GLU A 169 10.09 -0.22 -19.76
CA GLU A 169 10.79 -1.28 -19.05
C GLU A 169 9.98 -2.58 -19.10
N TYR A 170 10.62 -3.66 -19.52
CA TYR A 170 10.04 -5.00 -19.47
C TYR A 170 10.00 -5.55 -18.06
N PHE A 171 8.87 -6.16 -17.69
CA PHE A 171 8.76 -7.04 -16.53
C PHE A 171 7.75 -8.15 -16.81
N MET A 172 7.65 -9.13 -15.92
CA MET A 172 6.79 -10.28 -16.13
C MET A 172 6.01 -10.59 -14.84
N LEU A 173 4.71 -10.79 -14.99
CA LEU A 173 3.82 -11.23 -13.91
C LEU A 173 3.29 -12.62 -14.26
N PRO A 174 3.39 -13.63 -13.37
CA PRO A 174 2.95 -15.00 -13.67
C PRO A 174 1.50 -15.10 -14.15
N GLU A 175 0.61 -14.23 -13.66
CA GLU A 175 -0.80 -14.21 -14.07
C GLU A 175 -1.02 -13.63 -15.48
N PHE A 176 -0.17 -12.70 -15.94
CA PHE A 176 -0.37 -11.95 -17.19
C PHE A 176 0.73 -12.14 -18.24
N GLY A 177 1.81 -12.84 -17.91
CA GLY A 177 2.98 -12.98 -18.78
C GLY A 177 3.74 -11.66 -18.92
N ASN A 178 4.10 -11.31 -20.16
CA ASN A 178 4.90 -10.14 -20.48
C ASN A 178 4.13 -8.83 -20.21
N CYS A 179 4.79 -7.90 -19.51
CA CYS A 179 4.26 -6.60 -19.13
C CYS A 179 5.29 -5.49 -19.39
N TYR A 180 4.82 -4.25 -19.48
CA TYR A 180 5.64 -3.09 -19.84
C TYR A 180 5.34 -1.89 -18.96
N LYS A 181 6.37 -1.19 -18.47
CA LYS A 181 6.27 0.00 -17.62
C LYS A 181 6.75 1.24 -18.35
N PHE A 182 5.87 2.19 -18.60
CA PHE A 182 6.24 3.53 -19.02
C PHE A 182 6.68 4.36 -17.81
N ASN A 183 7.73 5.15 -17.98
CA ASN A 183 8.23 6.09 -16.96
C ASN A 183 8.60 5.39 -15.63
N SER A 184 9.32 4.28 -15.68
CA SER A 184 9.73 3.54 -14.48
C SER A 184 10.90 4.15 -13.71
N GLY A 185 11.51 5.22 -14.24
CA GLY A 185 12.76 5.80 -13.73
C GLY A 185 14.03 5.05 -14.19
N LYS A 186 13.89 3.90 -14.86
CA LYS A 186 15.00 3.09 -15.41
C LYS A 186 14.95 3.05 -16.94
N ILE A 187 15.18 4.19 -17.59
CA ILE A 187 15.33 4.22 -19.06
C ILE A 187 16.83 4.33 -19.40
N LEU A 188 17.27 3.41 -20.26
CA LEU A 188 18.65 3.03 -20.65
C LEU A 188 19.55 4.13 -21.24
N SER A 189 19.28 5.42 -21.00
CA SER A 189 20.15 6.50 -21.49
C SER A 189 20.16 7.79 -20.67
N LYS A 190 19.39 7.88 -19.57
CA LYS A 190 19.52 8.86 -18.46
C LYS A 190 18.41 8.56 -17.45
N GLU A 191 18.76 8.36 -16.18
CA GLU A 191 17.79 8.27 -15.08
C GLU A 191 17.01 9.58 -14.96
N LYS A 192 15.87 9.67 -15.64
CA LYS A 192 15.00 10.84 -15.57
C LYS A 192 13.55 10.39 -15.52
N ILE A 193 12.89 10.72 -14.42
CA ILE A 193 11.44 10.64 -14.28
C ILE A 193 10.82 11.78 -15.09
N LEU A 194 9.78 11.46 -15.86
CA LEU A 194 9.06 12.40 -16.69
C LEU A 194 8.03 13.19 -15.86
N ASP A 195 7.90 14.48 -16.17
CA ASP A 195 6.96 15.39 -15.52
C ASP A 195 5.92 15.92 -16.51
N THR A 196 4.74 16.29 -15.99
CA THR A 196 3.73 17.07 -16.72
C THR A 196 3.54 18.45 -16.08
N LYS A 197 3.49 19.50 -16.91
CA LYS A 197 3.31 20.90 -16.45
C LYS A 197 1.87 21.39 -16.61
N THR A 198 1.12 20.76 -17.50
CA THR A 198 -0.21 21.21 -17.90
C THR A 198 -1.15 20.03 -17.98
N PRO A 199 -2.31 20.07 -17.31
CA PRO A 199 -3.30 18.99 -17.40
C PRO A 199 -3.88 18.89 -18.82
N GLY A 200 -4.54 17.77 -19.09
CA GLY A 200 -5.32 17.55 -20.31
C GLY A 200 -4.86 16.35 -21.14
N LYS A 201 -5.79 15.77 -21.90
CA LYS A 201 -5.63 14.53 -22.68
C LYS A 201 -4.40 14.51 -23.60
N LYS A 202 -4.10 15.65 -24.25
CA LYS A 202 -2.93 15.79 -25.16
C LYS A 202 -1.59 15.91 -24.42
N ASN A 203 -1.61 16.25 -23.13
CA ASN A 203 -0.42 16.51 -22.34
C ASN A 203 -0.08 15.34 -21.37
N GLY A 204 -0.86 14.25 -21.42
CA GLY A 204 -0.60 13.00 -20.70
C GLY A 204 -0.01 11.92 -21.62
N LEU A 205 -0.10 10.67 -21.16
CA LEU A 205 0.25 9.47 -21.94
C LEU A 205 -0.95 9.02 -22.78
N ARG A 206 -0.71 8.78 -24.07
CA ARG A 206 -1.69 8.24 -25.02
C ARG A 206 -1.09 7.00 -25.65
N LEU A 207 -1.80 5.89 -25.53
CA LEU A 207 -1.39 4.60 -26.07
C LEU A 207 -2.48 4.08 -26.99
N GLU A 208 -2.07 3.57 -28.14
CA GLU A 208 -2.89 2.68 -28.96
C GLU A 208 -2.22 1.31 -28.93
N LEU A 209 -2.94 0.30 -28.46
CA LEU A 209 -2.39 -1.01 -28.17
C LEU A 209 -3.12 -2.10 -28.96
N TYR A 210 -2.33 -2.99 -29.57
CA TYR A 210 -2.79 -4.22 -30.15
C TYR A 210 -2.67 -5.37 -29.15
N THR A 211 -3.78 -5.98 -28.79
CA THR A 211 -3.82 -7.06 -27.79
C THR A 211 -3.86 -8.46 -28.41
N GLY A 212 -3.67 -8.59 -29.73
CA GLY A 212 -3.86 -9.85 -30.42
C GLY A 212 -5.32 -10.21 -30.71
N ILE A 213 -5.49 -11.30 -31.47
CA ILE A 213 -6.77 -11.93 -31.76
C ILE A 213 -6.90 -13.17 -30.88
N LEU A 214 -8.04 -13.31 -30.21
CA LEU A 214 -8.35 -14.49 -29.40
C LEU A 214 -8.51 -15.72 -30.29
N ASP A 215 -7.63 -16.69 -30.10
CA ASP A 215 -7.79 -18.04 -30.66
C ASP A 215 -8.74 -18.83 -29.74
N LYS A 216 -10.01 -18.96 -30.17
CA LYS A 216 -11.08 -19.65 -29.42
C LYS A 216 -10.71 -21.09 -29.06
N ASP A 217 -9.88 -21.75 -29.87
CA ASP A 217 -9.48 -23.13 -29.64
C ASP A 217 -8.47 -23.26 -28.49
N LEU A 218 -7.67 -22.22 -28.27
CA LEU A 218 -6.64 -22.15 -27.23
C LEU A 218 -7.10 -21.37 -25.98
N ASP A 219 -8.35 -20.92 -25.98
CA ASP A 219 -8.86 -20.05 -24.94
C ASP A 219 -8.99 -20.79 -23.60
N LEU A 220 -8.06 -20.46 -22.70
CA LEU A 220 -8.07 -20.71 -21.26
C LEU A 220 -8.30 -19.40 -20.50
N VAL A 221 -8.44 -18.28 -21.21
CA VAL A 221 -8.25 -16.92 -20.69
C VAL A 221 -9.59 -16.30 -20.28
N LYS A 222 -9.57 -15.58 -19.15
CA LYS A 222 -10.75 -14.94 -18.54
C LYS A 222 -11.46 -13.92 -19.44
N SER A 223 -10.71 -13.16 -20.26
CA SER A 223 -11.20 -12.06 -21.11
C SER A 223 -10.10 -11.50 -22.02
N SER A 224 -10.45 -10.77 -23.09
CA SER A 224 -9.51 -9.97 -23.88
C SER A 224 -9.41 -8.53 -23.37
N GLY A 225 -8.28 -7.89 -23.63
CA GLY A 225 -8.01 -6.54 -23.16
C GLY A 225 -6.61 -6.40 -22.58
N ILE A 226 -6.45 -5.34 -21.79
CA ILE A 226 -5.25 -5.10 -20.99
C ILE A 226 -5.61 -4.91 -19.52
N ASN A 227 -4.67 -5.25 -18.65
CA ASN A 227 -4.66 -4.81 -17.26
C ASN A 227 -3.70 -3.64 -17.14
N LEU A 228 -4.21 -2.48 -16.73
CA LEU A 228 -3.46 -1.25 -16.54
C LEU A 228 -3.20 -1.01 -15.06
N PHE A 229 -2.01 -0.56 -14.71
CA PHE A 229 -1.60 -0.20 -13.36
C PHE A 229 -1.04 1.21 -13.37
N ILE A 230 -1.53 2.05 -12.47
CA ILE A 230 -1.05 3.43 -12.29
C ILE A 230 -0.50 3.53 -10.88
N HIS A 231 0.81 3.75 -10.77
CA HIS A 231 1.50 3.62 -9.49
C HIS A 231 2.74 4.51 -9.42
N ASN A 232 3.35 4.61 -8.25
CA ASN A 232 4.59 5.40 -8.06
C ASN A 232 5.80 4.61 -8.62
N HIS A 233 6.90 5.29 -8.94
CA HIS A 233 8.11 4.66 -9.50
C HIS A 233 8.68 3.56 -8.59
N SER A 234 8.60 3.75 -7.27
CA SER A 234 9.14 2.83 -6.27
C SER A 234 8.13 1.83 -5.71
N THR A 235 6.91 1.74 -6.27
CA THR A 235 5.87 0.82 -5.76
C THR A 235 5.87 -0.53 -6.45
N VAL A 236 5.62 -1.55 -5.65
CA VAL A 236 5.34 -2.91 -6.12
C VAL A 236 3.90 -2.96 -6.62
N ILE A 237 3.68 -3.66 -7.73
CA ILE A 237 2.36 -3.88 -8.30
C ILE A 237 1.85 -5.24 -7.84
N PHE A 238 0.62 -5.29 -7.36
CA PHE A 238 -0.06 -6.53 -7.00
C PHE A 238 -1.15 -6.84 -8.04
N SER A 239 -0.99 -7.95 -8.79
CA SER A 239 -1.85 -8.29 -9.93
C SER A 239 -3.33 -8.38 -9.56
N GLU A 240 -3.62 -8.90 -8.37
CA GLU A 240 -4.99 -9.12 -7.89
C GLU A 240 -5.73 -7.84 -7.46
N SER A 241 -5.00 -6.78 -7.06
CA SER A 241 -5.63 -5.62 -6.39
C SER A 241 -5.38 -4.27 -7.02
N ASP A 242 -4.32 -4.11 -7.83
CA ASP A 242 -3.94 -2.80 -8.39
C ASP A 242 -4.39 -2.59 -9.84
N SER A 243 -5.02 -3.60 -10.48
CA SER A 243 -5.32 -3.55 -11.92
C SER A 243 -6.63 -2.81 -12.25
N ILE A 244 -6.57 -1.99 -13.28
CA ILE A 244 -7.72 -1.43 -13.99
C ILE A 244 -7.90 -2.24 -15.28
N ASN A 245 -9.04 -2.92 -15.38
CA ASN A 245 -9.39 -3.75 -16.54
C ASN A 245 -9.87 -2.87 -17.71
N LEU A 246 -9.20 -2.94 -18.86
CA LEU A 246 -9.59 -2.23 -20.07
C LEU A 246 -9.91 -3.20 -21.21
N SER A 247 -11.08 -3.01 -21.81
CA SER A 247 -11.58 -3.81 -22.94
C SER A 247 -11.02 -3.34 -24.28
N ASN A 248 -11.00 -4.24 -25.26
CA ASN A 248 -10.67 -3.90 -26.64
C ASN A 248 -11.77 -3.10 -27.33
N GLY A 249 -11.38 -2.30 -28.34
CA GLY A 249 -12.32 -1.59 -29.22
C GLY A 249 -12.86 -0.26 -28.67
N PHE A 250 -12.36 0.20 -27.53
CA PHE A 250 -12.76 1.46 -26.90
C PHE A 250 -11.56 2.39 -26.70
N GLU A 251 -11.80 3.69 -26.87
CA GLU A 251 -10.90 4.72 -26.36
C GLU A 251 -11.33 5.07 -24.93
N THR A 252 -10.45 4.83 -23.95
CA THR A 252 -10.74 5.07 -22.52
C THR A 252 -9.90 6.22 -22.00
N ASP A 253 -10.56 7.27 -21.51
CA ASP A 253 -9.90 8.40 -20.84
C ASP A 253 -9.82 8.15 -19.33
N ILE A 254 -8.61 8.08 -18.79
CA ILE A 254 -8.35 7.88 -17.35
C ILE A 254 -7.79 9.16 -16.75
N VAL A 255 -8.57 9.78 -15.87
CA VAL A 255 -8.17 10.99 -15.14
C VAL A 255 -7.49 10.60 -13.83
N VAL A 256 -6.29 11.13 -13.58
CA VAL A 256 -5.50 10.82 -12.39
C VAL A 256 -5.28 12.10 -11.58
N SER A 257 -5.51 12.02 -10.27
CA SER A 257 -5.15 13.05 -9.29
C SER A 257 -4.06 12.52 -8.36
N GLN A 258 -3.06 13.34 -8.06
CA GLN A 258 -2.03 12.99 -7.10
C GLN A 258 -2.46 13.42 -5.69
N GLN A 259 -2.33 12.50 -4.74
CA GLN A 259 -2.57 12.77 -3.32
C GLN A 259 -1.37 12.31 -2.51
N HIS A 260 -0.87 13.16 -1.62
CA HIS A 260 0.13 12.80 -0.62
C HIS A 260 -0.52 12.79 0.76
N SER A 261 -0.16 11.79 1.57
CA SER A 261 -0.66 11.63 2.94
C SER A 261 0.53 11.50 3.87
N TYR A 262 0.55 12.32 4.91
CA TYR A 262 1.59 12.32 5.93
C TYR A 262 0.96 12.03 7.29
N LYS A 263 1.58 11.15 8.07
CA LYS A 263 1.15 10.81 9.42
C LYS A 263 2.27 11.12 10.41
N LEU A 264 1.89 11.56 11.60
CA LEU A 264 2.85 11.81 12.67
C LEU A 264 3.32 10.47 13.25
N SER A 265 4.62 10.32 13.47
CA SER A 265 5.19 9.15 14.13
C SER A 265 4.81 9.08 15.62
N LYS A 266 5.32 8.07 16.33
CA LYS A 266 5.20 7.96 17.80
C LYS A 266 5.59 9.28 18.49
N PRO A 267 4.86 9.71 19.54
CA PRO A 267 3.77 8.99 20.22
C PRO A 267 2.37 9.11 19.58
N TYR A 268 2.21 9.91 18.52
CA TYR A 268 0.91 10.23 17.93
C TYR A 268 0.30 9.11 17.09
N SER A 269 1.14 8.28 16.45
CA SER A 269 0.70 7.07 15.75
C SER A 269 1.83 6.06 15.63
N ASN A 270 1.53 4.87 15.08
CA ASN A 270 2.53 3.85 14.77
C ASN A 270 3.24 4.07 13.42
N CYS A 271 3.13 5.26 12.82
CA CYS A 271 3.83 5.60 11.58
C CYS A 271 5.35 5.59 11.79
N ILE A 272 6.07 4.89 10.90
CA ILE A 272 7.54 4.94 10.86
C ILE A 272 8.03 6.29 10.33
N LYS A 273 9.20 6.73 10.79
CA LYS A 273 9.79 8.00 10.33
C LYS A 273 10.53 7.87 9.01
N ASP A 274 11.34 6.82 8.89
CA ASP A 274 12.16 6.56 7.71
C ASP A 274 11.82 5.18 7.13
N PRO A 275 11.08 5.11 6.01
CA PRO A 275 10.71 3.86 5.35
C PRO A 275 11.86 3.19 4.60
N THR A 276 13.03 3.84 4.48
CA THR A 276 14.20 3.27 3.79
C THR A 276 15.19 2.61 4.75
N SER A 277 15.09 2.93 6.04
CA SER A 277 15.95 2.35 7.08
C SER A 277 15.38 1.05 7.65
N ILE A 278 16.22 0.01 7.63
CA ILE A 278 15.95 -1.32 8.19
C ILE A 278 15.78 -1.26 9.72
N ASP A 279 16.45 -0.31 10.37
CA ASP A 279 16.46 -0.17 11.84
C ASP A 279 15.25 0.59 12.39
N SER A 280 14.44 1.21 11.51
CA SER A 280 13.25 2.00 11.92
C SER A 280 12.17 1.16 12.61
N PHE A 281 12.12 -0.16 12.38
CA PHE A 281 11.14 -1.05 12.99
C PHE A 281 11.67 -2.48 13.12
N LYS A 282 11.46 -3.11 14.27
CA LYS A 282 11.92 -4.48 14.55
C LYS A 282 10.86 -5.50 14.12
N SER A 283 10.96 -6.00 12.90
CA SER A 283 10.13 -7.07 12.36
C SER A 283 10.81 -7.70 11.15
N ASP A 284 10.87 -9.03 11.08
CA ASP A 284 11.48 -9.74 9.95
C ASP A 284 10.77 -9.40 8.62
N LEU A 285 9.44 -9.23 8.66
CA LEU A 285 8.65 -8.85 7.48
C LEU A 285 8.97 -7.43 7.02
N TYR A 286 9.15 -6.50 7.97
CA TYR A 286 9.55 -5.13 7.69
C TYR A 286 10.91 -5.11 6.98
N GLN A 287 11.91 -5.79 7.55
CA GLN A 287 13.26 -5.86 6.98
C GLN A 287 13.26 -6.48 5.59
N LYS A 288 12.59 -7.63 5.42
CA LYS A 288 12.47 -8.33 4.14
C LYS A 288 11.81 -7.46 3.06
N SER A 289 10.83 -6.63 3.42
CA SER A 289 10.16 -5.75 2.46
C SER A 289 11.10 -4.65 1.92
N ILE A 290 12.01 -4.13 2.75
CA ILE A 290 13.03 -3.17 2.35
C ILE A 290 14.11 -3.85 1.51
N GLU A 291 14.60 -5.03 1.92
CA GLU A 291 15.62 -5.76 1.19
C GLU A 291 15.20 -6.07 -0.26
N LEU A 292 13.92 -6.35 -0.48
CA LEU A 292 13.39 -6.66 -1.81
C LEU A 292 13.23 -5.43 -2.73
N TYR A 293 12.94 -4.25 -2.18
CA TYR A 293 12.51 -3.09 -2.99
C TYR A 293 13.20 -1.76 -2.66
N GLY A 294 14.07 -1.73 -1.66
CA GLY A 294 14.77 -0.55 -1.16
C GLY A 294 13.92 0.43 -0.34
N ILE A 295 12.60 0.21 -0.25
CA ILE A 295 11.68 1.07 0.48
C ILE A 295 10.50 0.27 1.06
N TYR A 296 10.15 0.58 2.30
CA TYR A 296 9.01 0.01 2.99
C TYR A 296 7.69 0.52 2.43
N GLN A 297 6.75 -0.41 2.20
CA GLN A 297 5.35 -0.12 1.91
C GLN A 297 4.47 -1.04 2.76
N GLN A 298 3.54 -0.45 3.53
CA GLN A 298 2.67 -1.21 4.42
C GLN A 298 1.87 -2.29 3.67
N LYS A 299 1.31 -1.94 2.50
CA LYS A 299 0.59 -2.88 1.63
C LYS A 299 1.44 -4.11 1.30
N THR A 300 2.70 -3.89 0.89
CA THR A 300 3.65 -4.96 0.57
C THR A 300 3.91 -5.85 1.76
N CYS A 301 4.17 -5.26 2.93
CA CYS A 301 4.39 -6.02 4.16
C CYS A 301 3.17 -6.88 4.55
N LEU A 302 1.96 -6.32 4.47
CA LEU A 302 0.73 -7.05 4.80
C LEU A 302 0.48 -8.24 3.85
N ILE A 303 0.71 -8.04 2.55
CA ILE A 303 0.60 -9.12 1.56
C ILE A 303 1.67 -10.20 1.80
N MET A 304 2.90 -9.80 2.13
CA MET A 304 3.95 -10.74 2.53
C MET A 304 3.59 -11.51 3.80
N CYS A 305 3.00 -10.86 4.81
CA CYS A 305 2.54 -11.51 6.03
C CYS A 305 1.53 -12.63 5.73
N TYR A 306 0.56 -12.33 4.88
CA TYR A 306 -0.41 -13.31 4.39
C TYR A 306 0.29 -14.50 3.70
N HIS A 307 1.21 -14.25 2.76
CA HIS A 307 1.92 -15.32 2.06
C HIS A 307 2.83 -16.15 2.99
N GLU A 308 3.48 -15.55 3.98
CA GLU A 308 4.25 -16.30 4.99
C GLU A 308 3.33 -17.18 5.86
N TYR A 309 2.12 -16.71 6.19
CA TYR A 309 1.12 -17.54 6.87
C TYR A 309 0.75 -18.78 6.03
N ILE A 310 0.47 -18.60 4.73
CA ILE A 310 0.17 -19.72 3.82
C ILE A 310 1.34 -20.71 3.77
N LYS A 311 2.58 -20.21 3.64
CA LYS A 311 3.77 -21.07 3.66
C LYS A 311 3.92 -21.83 4.97
N MET A 312 3.66 -21.20 6.11
CA MET A 312 3.74 -21.86 7.40
C MET A 312 2.73 -23.01 7.52
N GLN A 313 1.52 -22.86 6.96
CA GLN A 313 0.47 -23.89 7.01
C GLN A 313 0.67 -25.00 5.96
N CYS A 314 1.09 -24.65 4.74
CA CYS A 314 1.05 -25.54 3.59
C CYS A 314 2.42 -25.88 3.00
N GLY A 315 3.51 -25.23 3.45
CA GLY A 315 4.88 -25.45 2.97
C GLY A 315 5.21 -24.80 1.62
N CYS A 316 4.34 -23.93 1.10
CA CYS A 316 4.46 -23.33 -0.23
C CYS A 316 3.79 -21.95 -0.31
N TYR A 317 4.12 -21.17 -1.34
CA TYR A 317 3.51 -19.87 -1.63
C TYR A 317 2.49 -19.98 -2.78
N PHE A 318 1.55 -19.03 -2.85
CA PHE A 318 0.77 -18.84 -4.07
C PHE A 318 1.66 -18.34 -5.22
N SER A 319 1.24 -18.59 -6.46
CA SER A 319 2.02 -18.28 -7.67
C SER A 319 2.17 -16.78 -7.95
N ASP A 320 1.36 -15.95 -7.32
CA ASP A 320 1.39 -14.49 -7.37
C ASP A 320 2.25 -13.86 -6.26
N ALA A 321 2.73 -14.68 -5.31
CA ALA A 321 3.57 -14.21 -4.22
C ALA A 321 4.86 -13.55 -4.73
N LEU A 322 5.28 -12.49 -4.05
CA LEU A 322 6.43 -11.71 -4.45
C LEU A 322 7.72 -12.54 -4.46
N GLY A 323 8.42 -12.55 -5.60
CA GLY A 323 9.69 -13.26 -5.76
C GLY A 323 9.58 -14.80 -5.75
N VAL A 324 8.36 -15.34 -5.90
CA VAL A 324 8.14 -16.79 -5.87
C VAL A 324 8.82 -17.48 -7.07
N THR A 325 9.42 -18.64 -6.81
CA THR A 325 9.93 -19.55 -7.84
C THR A 325 9.00 -20.75 -7.97
N PHE A 326 9.08 -21.48 -9.09
CA PHE A 326 8.27 -22.69 -9.29
C PHE A 326 8.42 -23.71 -8.15
N ASN A 327 9.64 -23.93 -7.65
CA ASN A 327 9.90 -24.91 -6.59
C ASN A 327 9.28 -24.53 -5.24
N SER A 328 9.09 -23.23 -4.99
CA SER A 328 8.47 -22.70 -3.78
C SER A 328 6.95 -22.48 -3.92
N SER A 329 6.41 -22.60 -5.13
CA SER A 329 5.00 -22.39 -5.40
C SER A 329 4.18 -23.64 -5.05
N CYS A 330 2.96 -23.43 -4.57
CA CYS A 330 2.03 -24.51 -4.26
C CYS A 330 1.68 -25.27 -5.54
N ASN A 331 1.69 -26.60 -5.47
CA ASN A 331 1.27 -27.44 -6.60
C ASN A 331 -0.24 -27.74 -6.55
N ALA A 332 -0.78 -28.42 -7.56
CA ALA A 332 -2.21 -28.76 -7.64
C ALA A 332 -2.73 -29.51 -6.41
N SER A 333 -1.92 -30.37 -5.78
CA SER A 333 -2.33 -31.11 -4.57
C SER A 333 -2.44 -30.23 -3.33
N MET A 334 -1.73 -29.10 -3.31
CA MET A 334 -1.69 -28.15 -2.19
C MET A 334 -2.72 -27.04 -2.30
N ILE A 335 -3.45 -26.91 -3.42
CA ILE A 335 -4.48 -25.86 -3.63
C ILE A 335 -5.50 -25.87 -2.49
N ASN A 336 -6.04 -27.05 -2.15
CA ASN A 336 -7.03 -27.17 -1.09
C ASN A 336 -6.49 -26.76 0.29
N CYS A 337 -5.20 -26.99 0.56
CA CYS A 337 -4.55 -26.49 1.76
C CYS A 337 -4.50 -24.96 1.73
N SER A 338 -4.02 -24.40 0.63
CA SER A 338 -3.85 -22.95 0.48
C SER A 338 -5.17 -22.18 0.56
N LYS A 339 -6.26 -22.72 -0.02
CA LYS A 339 -7.62 -22.16 0.11
C LYS A 339 -8.12 -22.16 1.55
N LYS A 340 -8.01 -23.30 2.25
CA LYS A 340 -8.39 -23.39 3.67
C LYS A 340 -7.54 -22.48 4.56
N ALA A 341 -6.25 -22.37 4.28
CA ALA A 341 -5.35 -21.48 4.99
C ALA A 341 -5.74 -20.00 4.74
N TYR A 342 -6.13 -19.63 3.53
CA TYR A 342 -6.66 -18.30 3.24
C TYR A 342 -7.94 -18.01 4.03
N GLU A 343 -8.91 -18.92 4.01
CA GLU A 343 -10.16 -18.78 4.79
C GLU A 343 -9.88 -18.64 6.30
N ASN A 344 -8.96 -19.45 6.82
CA ASN A 344 -8.55 -19.36 8.22
C ASN A 344 -7.83 -18.06 8.54
N PHE A 345 -6.99 -17.55 7.63
CA PHE A 345 -6.30 -16.28 7.80
C PHE A 345 -7.30 -15.13 7.93
N GLN A 346 -8.30 -15.07 7.03
CA GLN A 346 -9.34 -14.03 7.04
C GLN A 346 -10.19 -14.07 8.32
N ASN A 347 -10.50 -15.27 8.82
CA ASN A 347 -11.39 -15.44 9.98
C ASN A 347 -10.68 -15.52 11.34
N SER A 348 -9.35 -15.47 11.38
CA SER A 348 -8.58 -15.59 12.62
C SER A 348 -7.94 -14.27 13.04
N ALA A 349 -7.56 -14.20 14.33
CA ALA A 349 -6.77 -13.10 14.87
C ALA A 349 -5.38 -12.95 14.20
N LYS A 350 -4.93 -13.94 13.42
CA LYS A 350 -3.64 -13.88 12.70
C LYS A 350 -3.60 -12.77 11.65
N SER A 351 -4.73 -12.43 11.03
CA SER A 351 -4.79 -11.27 10.14
C SER A 351 -4.51 -9.95 10.87
N LEU A 352 -4.94 -9.84 12.14
CA LEU A 352 -4.72 -8.67 12.97
C LEU A 352 -3.26 -8.57 13.44
N GLU A 353 -2.63 -9.71 13.76
CA GLU A 353 -1.20 -9.75 14.14
C GLU A 353 -0.27 -9.20 13.03
N CYS A 354 -0.69 -9.26 11.75
CA CYS A 354 0.09 -8.66 10.66
C CYS A 354 0.25 -7.15 10.82
N PHE A 355 -0.71 -6.44 11.42
CA PHE A 355 -0.58 -4.99 11.67
C PHE A 355 0.44 -4.68 12.77
N ASP A 356 0.71 -5.62 13.67
CA ASP A 356 1.77 -5.49 14.67
C ASP A 356 3.15 -5.72 14.06
N LEU A 357 3.25 -6.49 12.97
CA LEU A 357 4.49 -6.75 12.24
C LEU A 357 4.75 -5.74 11.10
N CYS A 358 3.70 -5.06 10.64
CA CYS A 358 3.71 -4.16 9.49
C CYS A 358 3.23 -2.76 9.91
N PRO A 359 4.14 -1.89 10.37
CA PRO A 359 3.79 -0.56 10.83
C PRO A 359 3.26 0.33 9.69
N ILE A 360 2.72 1.49 10.06
CA ILE A 360 2.19 2.45 9.09
C ILE A 360 3.31 3.21 8.38
#